data_AF-A0A7W4XYJ6-F1
#
_entry.id   AF-A0A7W4XYJ6-F1
#
_cell.length_a   1.000
_cell.length_b   1.000
_cell.length_c   1.000
_cell.angle_alpha   90.00
_cell.angle_beta   90.00
_cell.angle_gamma   90.00
#
_symmetry.space_group_name_H-M   'P 1'
#
loop_
_entity.id
_entity.type
_entity.pdbx_description
1 polymer ?
#
loop_
_entity_poly.entity_id
_entity_poly.type
_entity_poly.pdbx_seq_one_letter_code
_entity_poly.pdbx_strand_id
1 'polypeptide(L)'
;MPEPISDRLRSDLHRTWNDVSTGHLSRAAAADWAANPDRAVDCFSGPEPLHQAWLLLHDLRRAPLDEAAIISGGHHERDELAARWHRQWRAELARYDADPLTWNRDYWSAYLRRTIEAGHHHAPARLAARLVEHGLILDQDAAAVLGDAWTQST
;
A
#
# COMPACT_ATOMS: atom_id res chain seq x y z
N MET A 1 -20.55 6.11 -5.18
CA MET A 1 -19.93 6.41 -6.48
C MET A 1 -18.56 6.98 -6.16
N PRO A 2 -17.44 6.28 -6.42
CA PRO A 2 -16.13 6.90 -6.24
C PRO A 2 -16.04 8.15 -7.13
N GLU A 3 -15.44 9.22 -6.61
CA GLU A 3 -15.36 10.50 -7.29
C GLU A 3 -14.51 10.42 -8.58
N PRO A 4 -14.81 11.23 -9.62
CA PRO A 4 -14.08 11.25 -10.90
C PRO A 4 -12.59 11.57 -10.78
N ILE A 5 -12.15 12.11 -9.64
CA ILE A 5 -10.74 12.37 -9.30
C ILE A 5 -9.99 11.05 -9.06
N SER A 6 -10.66 10.03 -8.49
CA SER A 6 -10.08 8.72 -8.17
C SER A 6 -9.70 7.94 -9.45
N ASP A 7 -10.54 7.99 -10.49
CA ASP A 7 -10.30 7.25 -11.73
C ASP A 7 -9.17 7.84 -12.57
N ARG A 8 -9.08 9.17 -12.63
CA ARG A 8 -7.98 9.86 -13.32
C ARG A 8 -6.64 9.58 -12.64
N LEU A 9 -6.61 9.66 -11.32
CA LEU A 9 -5.42 9.37 -10.52
C LEU A 9 -5.01 7.90 -10.66
N ARG A 10 -5.97 6.96 -10.63
CA ARG A 10 -5.73 5.52 -10.87
C ARG A 10 -5.09 5.30 -12.25
N SER A 11 -5.64 5.91 -13.30
CA SER A 11 -5.11 5.79 -14.66
C SER A 11 -3.70 6.38 -14.80
N ASP A 12 -3.46 7.55 -14.20
CA ASP A 12 -2.15 8.20 -14.23
C ASP A 12 -1.10 7.38 -13.47
N LEU A 13 -1.46 6.81 -12.31
CA LEU A 13 -0.58 5.95 -11.51
C LEU A 13 -0.24 4.64 -12.26
N HIS A 14 -1.23 4.02 -12.91
CA HIS A 14 -1.00 2.83 -13.74
C HIS A 14 -0.01 3.08 -14.87
N ARG A 15 -0.20 4.17 -15.61
CA ARG A 15 0.67 4.54 -16.72
C ARG A 15 2.11 4.76 -16.22
N THR A 16 2.27 5.54 -15.16
CA THR A 16 3.59 5.81 -14.56
C THR A 16 4.29 4.53 -14.12
N TRP A 17 3.58 3.61 -13.45
CA TRP A 17 4.13 2.31 -13.06
C TRP A 17 4.55 1.46 -14.25
N ASN A 18 3.72 1.44 -15.31
CA ASN A 18 4.04 0.72 -16.53
C ASN A 18 5.32 1.27 -17.19
N ASP A 19 5.43 2.59 -17.29
CA ASP A 19 6.58 3.26 -17.90
C ASP A 19 7.86 3.04 -17.08
N VAL A 20 7.78 3.01 -15.74
CA VAL A 20 8.90 2.62 -14.87
C VAL A 20 9.29 1.17 -15.10
N SER A 21 8.32 0.25 -15.09
CA SER A 21 8.59 -1.19 -15.19
C SER A 21 9.12 -1.63 -16.56
N THR A 22 8.90 -0.81 -17.59
CA THR A 22 9.39 -1.03 -18.96
C THR A 22 10.65 -0.23 -19.28
N GLY A 23 11.15 0.57 -18.33
CA GLY A 23 12.34 1.41 -18.51
C GLY A 23 12.11 2.67 -19.36
N HIS A 24 10.87 2.98 -19.72
CA HIS A 24 10.51 4.19 -20.46
C HIS A 24 10.53 5.47 -19.60
N LEU A 25 10.40 5.33 -18.28
CA LEU A 25 10.52 6.42 -17.32
C LEU A 25 11.60 6.09 -16.29
N SER A 26 12.53 7.03 -16.08
CA SER A 26 13.57 6.85 -15.07
C SER A 26 12.97 6.87 -13.66
N ARG A 27 13.59 6.14 -12.73
CA ARG A 27 13.17 6.10 -11.32
C ARG A 27 13.19 7.47 -10.64
N ALA A 28 14.13 8.34 -11.02
CA ALA A 28 14.18 9.72 -10.53
C ALA A 28 12.98 10.53 -11.02
N ALA A 29 12.64 10.44 -12.32
CA ALA A 29 11.48 11.12 -12.88
C ALA A 29 10.16 10.58 -12.31
N ALA A 30 10.07 9.28 -12.02
CA ALA A 30 8.92 8.67 -11.35
C ALA A 30 8.76 9.14 -9.89
N ALA A 31 9.88 9.26 -9.16
CA ALA A 31 9.86 9.78 -7.81
C ALA A 31 9.51 11.27 -7.77
N ASP A 32 10.02 12.08 -8.70
CA ASP A 32 9.65 13.49 -8.83
C ASP A 32 8.18 13.64 -9.25
N TRP A 33 7.67 12.72 -10.09
CA TRP A 33 6.24 12.63 -10.40
C TRP A 33 5.41 12.36 -9.15
N ALA A 34 5.84 11.42 -8.30
CA ALA A 34 5.16 11.05 -7.06
C ALA A 34 5.26 12.15 -5.99
N ALA A 35 6.37 12.87 -5.90
CA ALA A 35 6.59 13.97 -4.95
C ALA A 35 5.77 15.23 -5.25
N ASN A 36 5.04 15.29 -6.36
CA ASN A 36 4.20 16.44 -6.71
C ASN A 36 3.01 16.55 -5.71
N PRO A 37 2.92 17.65 -4.94
CA PRO A 37 1.86 17.85 -3.94
C PRO A 37 0.45 17.91 -4.55
N ASP A 38 0.31 18.34 -5.81
CA ASP A 38 -0.98 18.37 -6.52
C ASP A 38 -1.51 16.96 -6.85
N ARG A 39 -0.66 15.93 -6.67
CA ARG A 39 -0.97 14.51 -6.88
C ARG A 39 -0.89 13.70 -5.61
N ALA A 40 -0.62 14.34 -4.47
CA ALA A 40 -0.57 13.67 -3.19
C ALA A 40 -1.92 12.99 -2.96
N VAL A 41 -1.91 11.66 -2.83
CA VAL A 41 -3.08 10.90 -2.46
C VAL A 41 -3.37 11.29 -1.01
N ASP A 42 -4.45 12.04 -0.78
CA ASP A 42 -4.92 12.26 0.57
C ASP A 42 -5.21 10.88 1.19
N CYS A 43 -4.49 10.59 2.26
CA CYS A 43 -4.54 9.33 2.98
C CYS A 43 -5.94 9.05 3.56
N PHE A 44 -6.82 10.07 3.60
CA PHE A 44 -8.20 9.95 4.02
C PHE A 44 -9.19 9.61 2.89
N SER A 45 -8.80 9.73 1.61
CA SER A 45 -9.78 9.71 0.49
C SER A 45 -9.43 8.79 -0.69
N GLY A 46 -8.26 8.12 -0.69
CA GLY A 46 -7.89 7.13 -1.71
C GLY A 46 -8.09 5.67 -1.26
N PRO A 47 -8.38 4.72 -2.18
CA PRO A 47 -8.29 3.30 -1.87
C PRO A 47 -6.83 2.95 -1.54
N GLU A 48 -6.64 2.28 -0.41
CA GLU A 48 -5.35 1.98 0.19
C GLU A 48 -4.31 1.32 -0.75
N PRO A 49 -4.67 0.48 -1.75
CA PRO A 49 -3.73 -0.01 -2.75
C PRO A 49 -3.08 1.09 -3.62
N LEU A 50 -3.80 2.19 -3.92
CA LEU A 50 -3.25 3.30 -4.71
C LEU A 50 -2.25 4.12 -3.89
N HIS A 51 -2.53 4.31 -2.61
CA HIS A 51 -1.61 4.97 -1.69
C HIS A 51 -0.31 4.17 -1.52
N GLN A 52 -0.41 2.84 -1.37
CA GLN A 52 0.75 1.95 -1.30
C GLN A 52 1.60 2.00 -2.58
N ALA A 53 0.98 1.97 -3.76
CA ALA A 53 1.70 2.11 -5.03
C ALA A 53 2.38 3.46 -5.17
N TRP A 54 1.75 4.54 -4.70
CA TRP A 54 2.34 5.87 -4.72
C TRP A 54 3.55 5.98 -3.77
N LEU A 55 3.45 5.44 -2.55
CA LEU A 55 4.58 5.39 -1.60
C LEU A 55 5.76 4.60 -2.19
N LEU A 56 5.49 3.45 -2.79
CA LEU A 56 6.52 2.63 -3.43
C LEU A 56 7.21 3.40 -4.58
N LEU A 57 6.48 4.16 -5.40
CA LEU A 57 7.08 5.03 -6.43
C LEU A 57 7.94 6.14 -5.82
N HIS A 58 7.46 6.77 -4.76
CA HIS A 58 8.20 7.82 -4.06
C HIS A 58 9.52 7.28 -3.45
N ASP A 59 9.47 6.10 -2.86
CA ASP A 59 10.61 5.47 -2.19
C ASP A 59 11.66 4.93 -3.16
N LEU A 60 11.35 4.76 -4.46
CA LEU A 60 12.33 4.38 -5.49
C LEU A 60 13.54 5.33 -5.57
N ARG A 61 13.40 6.59 -5.14
CA ARG A 61 14.52 7.56 -5.04
C ARG A 61 15.31 7.44 -3.73
N ARG A 62 14.68 6.93 -2.67
CA ARG A 62 15.26 6.83 -1.32
C ARG A 62 15.91 5.49 -1.04
N ALA A 63 15.66 4.47 -1.88
CA ALA A 63 16.41 3.23 -1.85
C ALA A 63 17.91 3.53 -1.98
N PRO A 64 18.74 3.22 -0.97
CA PRO A 64 20.14 3.59 -0.97
C PRO A 64 20.84 3.00 -2.20
N LEU A 65 21.51 3.88 -2.95
CA LEU A 65 22.35 3.50 -4.05
C LEU A 65 23.64 2.93 -3.46
N ASP A 66 23.72 1.60 -3.34
CA ASP A 66 25.02 0.96 -3.15
C ASP A 66 25.87 1.23 -4.40
N GLU A 67 26.95 2.01 -4.24
CA GLU A 67 27.88 2.39 -5.32
C GLU A 67 28.52 1.17 -5.96
N ALA A 68 28.72 0.08 -5.20
CA ALA A 68 29.27 -1.17 -5.71
C ALA A 68 28.31 -1.87 -6.70
N ALA A 69 27.00 -1.76 -6.48
CA ALA A 69 25.98 -2.33 -7.36
C ALA A 69 25.78 -1.53 -8.66
N ILE A 70 26.07 -0.23 -8.66
CA ILE A 70 25.95 0.61 -9.87
C ILE A 70 27.02 0.23 -10.90
N ILE A 71 28.24 -0.04 -10.43
CA ILE A 71 29.41 -0.33 -11.29
C ILE A 71 29.33 -1.73 -11.91
N SER A 72 28.63 -2.68 -11.29
CA SER A 72 28.54 -4.09 -11.71
C SER A 72 27.32 -4.46 -12.56
N GLY A 73 26.48 -3.50 -12.95
CA GLY A 73 25.24 -3.77 -13.72
C GLY A 73 23.95 -3.87 -12.89
N GLY A 74 23.99 -3.51 -11.61
CA GLY A 74 22.85 -3.54 -10.66
C GLY A 74 21.71 -2.55 -10.94
N HIS A 75 21.69 -1.90 -12.10
CA HIS A 75 20.47 -1.27 -12.60
C HIS A 75 19.43 -2.33 -13.01
N HIS A 76 19.85 -3.48 -13.55
CA HIS A 76 18.96 -4.55 -13.97
C HIS A 76 18.18 -5.17 -12.80
N GLU A 77 18.84 -5.51 -11.70
CA GLU A 77 18.22 -6.09 -10.50
C GLU A 77 17.19 -5.13 -9.85
N ARG A 78 17.42 -3.82 -9.98
CA ARG A 78 16.51 -2.78 -9.46
C ARG A 78 15.30 -2.58 -10.36
N ASP A 79 15.47 -2.67 -11.66
CA ASP A 79 14.36 -2.61 -12.61
C ASP A 79 13.51 -3.90 -12.53
N GLU A 80 14.13 -5.05 -12.27
CA GLU A 80 13.43 -6.29 -11.91
C GLU A 80 12.65 -6.20 -10.60
N LEU A 81 13.20 -5.52 -9.58
CA LEU A 81 12.50 -5.26 -8.32
C LEU A 81 11.30 -4.34 -8.53
N ALA A 82 11.47 -3.28 -9.31
CA ALA A 82 10.37 -2.39 -9.69
C ALA A 82 9.28 -3.13 -10.48
N ALA A 83 9.66 -4.00 -11.43
CA ALA A 83 8.72 -4.83 -12.17
C ALA A 83 8.00 -5.86 -11.28
N ARG A 84 8.67 -6.38 -10.25
CA ARG A 84 8.07 -7.29 -9.25
C ARG A 84 7.04 -6.56 -8.39
N TRP A 85 7.39 -5.38 -7.86
CA TRP A 85 6.46 -4.54 -7.11
C TRP A 85 5.27 -4.11 -7.95
N HIS A 86 5.50 -3.72 -9.22
CA HIS A 86 4.43 -3.41 -10.15
C HIS A 86 3.45 -4.58 -10.33
N ARG A 87 3.96 -5.81 -10.55
CA ARG A 87 3.13 -7.02 -10.68
C ARG A 87 2.35 -7.32 -9.40
N GLN A 88 2.99 -7.22 -8.24
CA GLN A 88 2.33 -7.44 -6.95
C GLN A 88 1.22 -6.43 -6.71
N TRP A 89 1.49 -5.14 -6.93
CA TRP A 89 0.47 -4.10 -6.80
C TRP A 89 -0.69 -4.30 -7.78
N ARG A 90 -0.44 -4.67 -9.04
CA ARG A 90 -1.52 -4.97 -9.99
C ARG A 90 -2.41 -6.12 -9.53
N ALA A 91 -1.83 -7.15 -8.92
CA ALA A 91 -2.59 -8.26 -8.35
C ALA A 91 -3.45 -7.80 -7.17
N GLU A 92 -2.89 -6.99 -6.27
CA GLU A 92 -3.63 -6.41 -5.14
C GLU A 92 -4.75 -5.47 -5.60
N LEU A 93 -4.51 -4.65 -6.63
CA LEU A 93 -5.55 -3.80 -7.20
C LEU A 93 -6.67 -4.61 -7.85
N ALA A 94 -6.35 -5.68 -8.58
CA ALA A 94 -7.36 -6.56 -9.15
C ALA A 94 -8.22 -7.25 -8.07
N ARG A 95 -7.61 -7.63 -6.94
CA ARG A 95 -8.35 -8.16 -5.77
C ARG A 95 -9.26 -7.09 -5.17
N TYR A 96 -8.75 -5.87 -5.00
CA TYR A 96 -9.53 -4.74 -4.51
C TYR A 96 -10.70 -4.41 -5.44
N ASP A 97 -10.48 -4.33 -6.75
CA ASP A 97 -11.53 -4.01 -7.72
C ASP A 97 -12.62 -5.11 -7.79
N ALA A 98 -12.27 -6.36 -7.52
CA ALA A 98 -13.21 -7.48 -7.47
C ALA A 98 -14.08 -7.47 -6.20
N ASP A 99 -13.48 -7.20 -5.03
CA ASP A 99 -14.18 -7.09 -3.75
C ASP A 99 -13.46 -6.13 -2.79
N PRO A 100 -13.81 -4.83 -2.80
CA PRO A 100 -13.16 -3.83 -1.96
C PRO A 100 -13.36 -4.07 -0.46
N LEU A 101 -14.50 -4.65 -0.08
CA LEU A 101 -14.86 -4.86 1.32
C LEU A 101 -14.03 -6.00 1.91
N THR A 102 -13.96 -7.14 1.20
CA THR A 102 -13.13 -8.26 1.62
C THR A 102 -11.65 -7.88 1.61
N TRP A 103 -11.18 -7.13 0.61
CA TRP A 103 -9.80 -6.66 0.58
C TRP A 103 -9.46 -5.78 1.78
N ASN A 104 -10.32 -4.80 2.12
CA ASN A 104 -10.12 -3.93 3.28
C ASN A 104 -10.05 -4.74 4.58
N ARG A 105 -10.95 -5.71 4.75
CA ARG A 105 -10.97 -6.57 5.95
C ARG A 105 -9.66 -7.36 6.08
N ASP A 106 -9.24 -8.04 5.02
CA ASP A 106 -7.99 -8.80 5.00
C ASP A 106 -6.79 -7.92 5.36
N TYR A 107 -6.72 -6.73 4.76
CA TYR A 107 -5.63 -5.80 4.97
C TYR A 107 -5.57 -5.30 6.42
N TRP A 108 -6.69 -4.79 6.96
CA TRP A 108 -6.72 -4.22 8.30
C TRP A 108 -6.54 -5.28 9.40
N SER A 109 -7.04 -6.51 9.17
CA SER A 109 -6.74 -7.65 10.05
C SER A 109 -5.25 -8.01 10.04
N ALA A 110 -4.61 -8.02 8.86
CA ALA A 110 -3.18 -8.27 8.73
C ALA A 110 -2.33 -7.13 9.33
N TYR A 111 -2.77 -5.88 9.19
CA TYR A 111 -2.14 -4.73 9.85
C TYR A 111 -2.21 -4.85 11.37
N LEU A 112 -3.41 -5.10 11.91
CA LEU A 112 -3.62 -5.29 13.34
C LEU A 112 -2.71 -6.38 13.91
N ARG A 113 -2.66 -7.55 13.24
CA ARG A 113 -1.78 -8.66 13.63
C ARG A 113 -0.31 -8.26 13.68
N ARG A 114 0.20 -7.65 12.61
CA ARG A 114 1.61 -7.20 12.54
C ARG A 114 1.95 -6.19 13.63
N THR A 115 1.06 -5.25 13.90
CA THR A 115 1.29 -4.24 14.94
C THR A 115 1.31 -4.87 16.35
N ILE A 116 0.51 -5.90 16.59
CA ILE A 116 0.52 -6.68 17.84
C ILE A 116 1.82 -7.49 17.97
N GLU A 117 2.16 -8.28 16.95
CA GLU A 117 3.33 -9.15 16.95
C GLU A 117 4.64 -8.35 17.12
N ALA A 118 4.71 -7.17 16.52
CA ALA A 118 5.86 -6.27 16.67
C ALA A 118 5.91 -5.54 18.03
N GLY A 119 4.88 -5.66 18.87
CA GLY A 119 4.81 -4.97 20.16
C GLY A 119 4.71 -3.44 20.05
N HIS A 120 4.38 -2.91 18.87
CA HIS A 120 4.41 -1.47 18.59
C HIS A 120 3.19 -0.72 19.15
N HIS A 121 2.11 -1.42 19.53
CA HIS A 121 0.89 -0.78 20.04
C HIS A 121 0.66 -1.07 21.52
N HIS A 122 0.58 -0.01 22.32
CA HIS A 122 0.38 -0.07 23.77
C HIS A 122 -1.04 -0.53 24.19
N ALA A 123 -2.01 -0.49 23.28
CA ALA A 123 -3.39 -0.92 23.55
C ALA A 123 -4.07 -1.57 22.32
N PRO A 124 -3.69 -2.80 21.93
CA PRO A 124 -4.16 -3.42 20.69
C PRO A 124 -5.68 -3.62 20.61
N ALA A 125 -6.34 -3.95 21.72
CA ALA A 125 -7.80 -4.07 21.78
C ALA A 125 -8.51 -2.74 21.46
N ARG A 126 -7.95 -1.59 21.87
CA ARG A 126 -8.50 -0.27 21.52
C ARG A 126 -8.35 0.03 20.03
N LEU A 127 -7.22 -0.35 19.44
CA LEU A 127 -7.03 -0.23 17.99
C LEU A 127 -8.06 -1.07 17.24
N ALA A 128 -8.21 -2.34 17.61
CA ALA A 128 -9.19 -3.23 17.01
C ALA A 128 -10.64 -2.69 17.13
N ALA A 129 -11.02 -2.16 18.30
CA ALA A 129 -12.33 -1.54 18.49
C ALA A 129 -12.58 -0.35 17.56
N ARG A 130 -11.57 0.51 17.34
CA ARG A 130 -11.70 1.62 16.37
C ARG A 130 -11.82 1.12 14.94
N LEU A 131 -11.08 0.08 14.56
CA LEU A 131 -11.18 -0.52 13.23
C LEU A 131 -12.58 -1.10 12.98
N VAL A 132 -13.17 -1.75 14.00
CA VAL A 132 -14.57 -2.22 13.95
C VAL A 132 -15.56 -1.05 13.85
N GLU A 133 -15.41 -0.03 14.70
CA GLU A 133 -16.30 1.15 14.72
C GLU A 133 -16.34 1.87 13.36
N HIS A 134 -15.19 1.93 12.68
CA HIS A 134 -15.09 2.49 11.34
C HIS A 134 -15.48 1.52 10.21
N GLY A 135 -15.94 0.30 10.53
CA GLY A 135 -16.36 -0.70 9.57
C GLY A 135 -15.23 -1.27 8.70
N LEU A 136 -13.98 -1.16 9.16
CA LEU A 136 -12.79 -1.62 8.43
C LEU A 136 -12.54 -3.11 8.61
N ILE A 137 -12.93 -3.67 9.76
CA ILE A 137 -12.95 -5.10 10.07
C ILE A 137 -14.22 -5.45 10.86
N LEU A 138 -14.55 -6.74 10.95
CA LEU A 138 -15.65 -7.23 11.78
C LEU A 138 -15.15 -7.71 13.15
N ASP A 139 -16.09 -7.87 14.09
CA ASP A 139 -15.80 -8.40 15.44
C ASP A 139 -15.14 -9.77 15.41
N GLN A 140 -15.59 -10.64 14.51
CA GLN A 140 -14.98 -11.95 14.27
C GLN A 140 -13.54 -11.86 13.77
N ASP A 141 -13.20 -10.82 13.00
CA ASP A 141 -11.84 -10.61 12.50
C ASP A 141 -10.92 -10.13 13.63
N ALA A 142 -11.42 -9.24 14.47
CA ALA A 142 -10.73 -8.78 15.67
C ALA A 142 -10.53 -9.94 16.67
N ALA A 143 -11.55 -10.76 16.90
CA ALA A 143 -11.48 -11.97 17.72
C ALA A 143 -10.42 -12.95 17.19
N ALA A 144 -10.36 -13.16 15.88
CA ALA A 144 -9.37 -14.05 15.26
C ALA A 144 -7.92 -13.56 15.42
N VAL A 145 -7.70 -12.26 15.63
CA VAL A 145 -6.36 -11.68 15.81
C VAL A 145 -5.98 -11.59 17.29
N LEU A 146 -6.92 -11.21 18.16
CA LEU A 146 -6.66 -10.91 19.57
C LEU A 146 -7.00 -12.07 20.52
N GLY A 147 -7.76 -13.08 20.07
CA GLY A 147 -8.18 -14.22 20.88
C GLY A 147 -8.91 -13.76 22.15
N ASP A 148 -8.54 -14.32 23.29
CA ASP A 148 -9.14 -14.01 24.61
C ASP A 148 -8.97 -12.55 25.04
N ALA A 149 -8.02 -11.81 24.44
CA ALA A 149 -7.86 -10.38 24.69
C ALA A 149 -8.94 -9.53 23.99
N TRP A 150 -9.70 -10.12 23.06
CA TRP A 150 -10.87 -9.51 22.45
C TRP A 150 -12.10 -9.73 23.31
N THR A 151 -12.33 -8.80 24.23
CA THR A 151 -13.55 -8.77 25.03
C THR A 151 -14.45 -7.68 24.50
N GLN A 152 -15.37 -8.04 23.61
CA GLN A 152 -16.56 -7.22 23.42
C GLN A 152 -17.59 -7.66 24.44
N SER A 153 -17.62 -6.94 25.56
CA SER A 153 -18.86 -6.84 26.31
C SER A 153 -19.88 -6.12 25.45
N THR A 154 -21.05 -6.76 25.31
CA THR A 154 -22.31 -6.33 24.68
C THR A 154 -22.40 -6.32 23.16
#